data_AF-A0A1S1D916-F1
#
_entry.id   AF-A0A1S1D916-F1
#
_cell.length_a   1.000
_cell.length_b   1.000
_cell.length_c   1.000
_cell.angle_alpha   90.00
_cell.angle_beta   90.00
_cell.angle_gamma   90.00
#
_symmetry.space_group_name_H-M   'P 1'
#
loop_
_entity.id
_entity.type
_entity.pdbx_description
1 polymer ?
#
loop_
_entity_poly.entity_id
_entity_poly.type
_entity_poly.pdbx_seq_one_letter_code
_entity_poly.pdbx_strand_id
1 'polypeptide(L)'
;MLLGLLACCAFIAAVYVTGVHDASNAVAVPVRTRALGERSALYLAALFNVLGVVGAFLLLGEYSASWVSAPEGITGLNGIVAALLVCAIWGVLTWFLRLPSSSTHALVGALAGVSWWTQTKLEDGAEAFGSLAFLPHIFGATLLPLFYLPPLIFLLSWLMVVPFYRLVVGHNPRLVNQHAREVLAVSASAISLLHGLQTGYLYLLLWALLSERIMDPALLQSLTRGGMLLGALIIALSLGAGTLTGGRRIGYTFAYKMVRLDPFRGAVAQGTTAVVQVLGYFLLQVPFSSSHLATASALGAGVNQRFNALKSRIVLQILLVWLVTIPACFVLGVLAMVALQSIH
;
A
#
# COMPACT_ATOMS: atom_id res chain seq x y z
N MET A 1 29.39 2.13 7.72
CA MET A 1 29.32 2.10 6.23
C MET A 1 28.48 0.93 5.71
N LEU A 2 28.75 -0.33 6.09
CA LEU A 2 28.00 -1.50 5.62
C LEU A 2 26.49 -1.44 5.96
N LEU A 3 26.14 -1.06 7.19
CA LEU A 3 24.74 -0.93 7.63
C LEU A 3 23.97 0.16 6.86
N GLY A 4 24.62 1.29 6.54
CA GLY A 4 24.01 2.34 5.72
C GLY A 4 23.74 1.88 4.29
N LEU A 5 24.63 1.09 3.70
CA LEU A 5 24.42 0.51 2.37
C LEU A 5 23.27 -0.51 2.39
N LEU A 6 23.23 -1.37 3.41
CA LEU A 6 22.10 -2.28 3.63
C LEU A 6 20.77 -1.53 3.76
N ALA A 7 20.77 -0.40 4.49
CA ALA A 7 19.59 0.42 4.69
C ALA A 7 19.07 1.00 3.37
N CYS A 8 19.95 1.55 2.53
CA CYS A 8 19.59 2.03 1.20
C CYS A 8 19.03 0.91 0.31
N CYS A 9 19.67 -0.26 0.30
CA CYS A 9 19.20 -1.41 -0.47
C CYS A 9 17.83 -1.92 0.01
N ALA A 10 17.64 -2.03 1.33
CA ALA A 10 16.37 -2.45 1.93
C ALA A 10 15.24 -1.47 1.60
N PHE A 11 15.53 -0.16 1.67
CA PHE A 11 14.58 0.89 1.32
C PHE A 11 14.13 0.79 -0.14
N ILE A 12 15.08 0.76 -1.09
CA ILE A 12 14.77 0.65 -2.52
C ILE A 12 14.00 -0.64 -2.81
N ALA A 13 14.43 -1.77 -2.23
CA ALA A 13 13.75 -3.05 -2.39
C ALA A 13 12.31 -3.01 -1.86
N ALA A 14 12.07 -2.43 -0.68
CA ALA A 14 10.74 -2.31 -0.12
C ALA A 14 9.81 -1.45 -0.98
N VAL A 15 10.29 -0.29 -1.46
CA VAL A 15 9.50 0.57 -2.36
C VAL A 15 9.20 -0.13 -3.68
N TYR A 16 10.21 -0.76 -4.28
CA TYR A 16 10.06 -1.50 -5.54
C TYR A 16 9.04 -2.63 -5.40
N VAL A 17 9.15 -3.44 -4.34
CA VAL A 17 8.22 -4.56 -4.08
C VAL A 17 6.80 -4.04 -3.84
N THR A 18 6.63 -2.91 -3.15
CA THR A 18 5.32 -2.27 -3.00
C THR A 18 4.72 -1.92 -4.36
N GLY A 19 5.50 -1.34 -5.27
CA GLY A 19 5.06 -1.07 -6.65
C GLY A 19 4.68 -2.34 -7.41
N VAL A 20 5.47 -3.40 -7.28
CA VAL A 20 5.20 -4.70 -7.91
C VAL A 20 3.86 -5.30 -7.44
N HIS A 21 3.59 -5.15 -6.15
CA HIS A 21 2.44 -5.77 -5.51
C HIS A 21 1.14 -5.02 -5.80
N ASP A 22 1.16 -3.70 -5.58
CA ASP A 22 -0.04 -2.86 -5.60
C ASP A 22 -0.43 -2.37 -7.01
N ALA A 23 0.42 -2.55 -8.03
CA ALA A 23 0.06 -2.31 -9.43
C ALA A 23 -1.25 -3.00 -9.83
N SER A 24 -1.51 -4.18 -9.26
CA SER A 24 -2.70 -4.96 -9.56
C SER A 24 -4.01 -4.27 -9.16
N ASN A 25 -4.00 -3.40 -8.15
CA ASN A 25 -5.19 -2.74 -7.61
C ASN A 25 -5.86 -1.80 -8.63
N ALA A 26 -5.06 -1.11 -9.43
CA ALA A 26 -5.51 -0.22 -10.49
C ALA A 26 -5.61 -0.93 -11.86
N VAL A 27 -4.71 -1.87 -12.15
CA VAL A 27 -4.56 -2.43 -13.51
C VAL A 27 -5.49 -3.61 -13.79
N ALA A 28 -5.78 -4.44 -12.78
CA ALA A 28 -6.34 -5.76 -13.05
C ALA A 28 -7.79 -5.72 -13.57
N VAL A 29 -8.63 -4.81 -13.06
CA VAL A 29 -10.03 -4.66 -13.52
C VAL A 29 -10.10 -4.05 -14.93
N PRO A 30 -9.45 -2.90 -15.24
CA PRO A 30 -9.44 -2.34 -16.59
C PRO A 30 -8.89 -3.29 -17.66
N VAL A 31 -7.84 -4.07 -17.33
CA VAL A 31 -7.27 -5.04 -18.28
C VAL A 31 -8.23 -6.20 -18.50
N ARG A 32 -8.86 -6.73 -17.44
CA ARG A 32 -9.84 -7.82 -17.56
C ARG A 32 -11.06 -7.42 -18.39
N THR A 33 -11.58 -6.21 -18.21
CA THR A 33 -12.77 -5.72 -18.92
C THR A 33 -12.44 -5.18 -20.33
N ARG A 34 -11.16 -5.27 -20.74
CA ARG A 34 -10.64 -4.74 -22.01
C ARG A 34 -10.86 -3.23 -22.15
N ALA A 35 -10.84 -2.49 -21.04
CA ALA A 35 -10.79 -1.03 -21.04
C ALA A 35 -9.41 -0.52 -21.46
N LEU A 36 -8.36 -1.18 -20.96
CA LEU A 36 -6.97 -0.87 -21.28
C LEU A 36 -6.22 -2.14 -21.71
N GLY A 37 -5.26 -1.98 -22.62
CA GLY A 37 -4.28 -3.03 -22.89
C GLY A 37 -3.32 -3.19 -21.71
N GLU A 38 -2.81 -4.41 -21.49
CA GLU A 38 -1.93 -4.72 -20.35
C GLU A 38 -0.72 -3.78 -20.26
N ARG A 39 -0.03 -3.54 -21.39
CA ARG A 39 1.12 -2.62 -21.45
C ARG A 39 0.72 -1.17 -21.15
N SER A 40 -0.35 -0.69 -21.79
CA SER A 40 -0.84 0.68 -21.59
C SER A 40 -1.27 0.92 -20.16
N ALA A 41 -1.92 -0.06 -19.52
CA ALA A 41 -2.35 0.04 -18.14
C ALA A 41 -1.16 0.11 -17.16
N LEU A 42 -0.10 -0.68 -17.40
CA LEU A 42 1.11 -0.62 -16.58
C LEU A 42 1.86 0.71 -16.75
N TYR A 43 2.01 1.22 -17.97
CA TYR A 43 2.63 2.52 -18.22
C TYR A 43 1.85 3.66 -17.58
N LEU A 44 0.52 3.64 -17.71
CA LEU A 44 -0.37 4.61 -17.08
C LEU A 44 -0.25 4.56 -15.56
N ALA A 45 -0.32 3.36 -14.97
CA ALA A 45 -0.19 3.20 -13.53
C ALA A 45 1.18 3.66 -13.01
N ALA A 46 2.27 3.32 -13.69
CA ALA A 46 3.61 3.74 -13.31
C ALA A 46 3.78 5.27 -13.38
N LEU A 47 3.29 5.90 -14.45
CA LEU A 47 3.30 7.35 -14.60
C LEU A 47 2.53 8.03 -13.46
N PHE A 48 1.30 7.60 -13.19
CA PHE A 48 0.49 8.20 -12.14
C PHE A 48 1.03 7.90 -10.74
N ASN A 49 1.63 6.74 -10.49
CA ASN A 49 2.36 6.47 -9.24
C ASN A 49 3.52 7.47 -9.05
N VAL A 50 4.33 7.72 -10.08
CA VAL A 50 5.43 8.70 -10.05
C VAL A 50 4.89 10.10 -9.78
N LEU A 51 3.85 10.54 -10.50
CA LEU A 51 3.20 11.83 -10.27
C LEU A 51 2.62 11.94 -8.86
N GLY A 52 2.10 10.84 -8.32
CA GLY A 52 1.58 10.78 -6.96
C GLY A 52 2.69 10.99 -5.93
N VAL A 53 3.85 10.37 -6.10
CA VAL A 53 5.01 10.57 -5.21
C VAL A 53 5.51 12.02 -5.28
N VAL A 54 5.54 12.63 -6.46
CA VAL A 54 5.86 14.06 -6.61
C VAL A 54 4.84 14.92 -5.87
N GLY A 55 3.55 14.62 -6.00
CA GLY A 55 2.49 15.29 -5.23
C GLY A 55 2.67 15.13 -3.72
N ALA A 56 3.07 13.95 -3.24
CA ALA A 56 3.32 13.72 -1.82
C ALA A 56 4.47 14.57 -1.28
N PHE A 57 5.55 14.70 -2.07
CA PHE A 57 6.66 15.58 -1.75
C PHE A 57 6.23 17.05 -1.65
N LEU A 58 5.39 17.52 -2.58
CA LEU A 58 4.90 18.90 -2.58
C LEU A 58 3.96 19.19 -1.40
N LEU A 59 3.17 18.20 -0.98
CA LEU A 59 2.20 18.32 0.13
C LEU A 59 2.80 17.95 1.50
N LEU A 60 4.08 17.56 1.56
CA LEU A 60 4.70 17.02 2.77
C LEU A 60 4.62 17.99 3.97
N GLY A 61 4.66 19.30 3.73
CA GLY A 61 4.58 20.33 4.77
C GLY A 61 3.24 20.42 5.51
N GLU A 62 2.18 19.80 4.98
CA GLU A 62 0.84 19.79 5.60
C GLU A 62 0.66 18.66 6.62
N TYR A 63 1.61 17.73 6.73
CA TYR A 63 1.45 16.48 7.48
C TYR A 63 2.61 16.26 8.45
N SER A 64 2.39 16.50 9.75
CA SER A 64 3.37 16.21 10.79
C SER A 64 3.46 14.71 11.08
N ALA A 65 4.69 14.22 11.22
CA ALA A 65 5.04 12.82 11.44
C ALA A 65 4.71 12.32 12.85
N SER A 66 3.45 12.41 13.28
CA SER A 66 3.08 12.11 14.67
C SER A 66 2.99 10.61 14.99
N TRP A 67 2.97 9.73 13.97
CA TRP A 67 2.61 8.32 14.15
C TRP A 67 3.78 7.32 14.09
N VAL A 68 4.99 7.71 13.65
CA VAL A 68 6.22 6.88 13.74
C VAL A 68 7.35 7.65 14.38
N SER A 69 7.87 7.12 15.49
CA SER A 69 9.12 7.55 16.12
C SER A 69 10.06 6.35 16.23
N ALA A 70 11.33 6.57 15.90
CA ALA A 70 12.40 5.60 16.04
C ALA A 70 13.43 6.15 17.03
N PRO A 71 14.07 5.31 17.86
CA PRO A 71 15.13 5.76 18.77
C PRO A 71 16.26 6.41 17.99
N GLU A 72 17.04 7.24 18.67
CA GLU A 72 18.30 7.71 18.12
C GLU A 72 19.35 6.58 18.02
N GLY A 73 20.36 6.79 17.20
CA GLY A 73 21.49 5.88 17.07
C GLY A 73 21.21 4.56 16.32
N ILE A 74 22.08 3.58 16.55
CA ILE A 74 22.15 2.35 15.75
C ILE A 74 20.92 1.45 15.93
N THR A 75 20.30 1.47 17.10
CA THR A 75 19.10 0.68 17.40
C THR A 75 17.91 1.13 16.55
N GLY A 76 17.73 2.45 16.39
CA GLY A 76 16.67 2.99 15.53
C GLY A 76 16.93 2.71 14.05
N LEU A 77 18.18 2.82 13.60
CA LEU A 77 18.56 2.44 12.24
C LEU A 77 18.27 0.95 11.97
N ASN A 78 18.67 0.05 12.89
CA ASN A 78 18.38 -1.38 12.80
C ASN A 78 16.87 -1.65 12.75
N GLY A 79 16.08 -0.92 13.54
CA GLY A 79 14.62 -1.03 13.53
C GLY A 79 13.97 -0.70 12.19
N ILE A 80 14.37 0.41 11.58
CA ILE A 80 13.88 0.83 10.25
C ILE A 80 14.29 -0.20 9.19
N VAL A 81 15.56 -0.62 9.20
CA VAL A 81 16.09 -1.61 8.24
C VAL A 81 15.39 -2.95 8.39
N ALA A 82 15.18 -3.44 9.61
CA ALA A 82 14.42 -4.66 9.89
C ALA A 82 13.02 -4.59 9.29
N ALA A 83 12.29 -3.50 9.56
CA ALA A 83 10.93 -3.33 9.06
C ALA A 83 10.85 -3.29 7.53
N LEU A 84 11.78 -2.57 6.88
CA LEU A 84 11.86 -2.49 5.42
C LEU A 84 12.20 -3.85 4.78
N LEU A 85 13.16 -4.59 5.35
CA LEU A 85 13.53 -5.93 4.89
C LEU A 85 12.35 -6.89 5.01
N VAL A 86 11.66 -6.91 6.15
CA VAL A 86 10.49 -7.77 6.37
C VAL A 86 9.37 -7.41 5.39
N CYS A 87 9.10 -6.12 5.18
CA CYS A 87 8.11 -5.67 4.19
C CYS A 87 8.47 -6.15 2.77
N ALA A 88 9.73 -6.04 2.36
CA ALA A 88 10.20 -6.50 1.05
C ALA A 88 10.10 -8.03 0.92
N ILE A 89 10.58 -8.78 1.93
CA ILE A 89 10.56 -10.26 1.92
C ILE A 89 9.12 -10.78 1.88
N TRP A 90 8.24 -10.26 2.73
CA TRP A 90 6.84 -10.65 2.75
C TRP A 90 6.11 -10.29 1.45
N GLY A 91 6.39 -9.10 0.91
CA GLY A 91 5.84 -8.68 -0.38
C GLY A 91 6.26 -9.60 -1.53
N VAL A 92 7.54 -10.00 -1.60
CA VAL A 92 8.03 -10.96 -2.60
C VAL A 92 7.39 -12.34 -2.40
N LEU A 93 7.31 -12.82 -1.17
CA LEU A 93 6.71 -14.12 -0.84
C LEU A 93 5.24 -14.18 -1.27
N THR A 94 4.45 -13.19 -0.86
CA THR A 94 3.02 -13.15 -1.20
C THR A 94 2.79 -12.93 -2.70
N TRP A 95 3.63 -12.13 -3.35
CA TRP A 95 3.61 -11.98 -4.81
C TRP A 95 3.94 -13.30 -5.54
N PHE A 96 4.94 -14.04 -5.06
CA PHE A 96 5.31 -15.36 -5.61
C PHE A 96 4.16 -16.36 -5.48
N LEU A 97 3.50 -16.36 -4.32
CA LEU A 97 2.33 -17.20 -4.03
C LEU A 97 1.02 -16.69 -4.70
N ARG A 98 1.06 -15.55 -5.40
CA ARG A 98 -0.10 -14.91 -6.07
C ARG A 98 -1.21 -14.52 -5.08
N LEU A 99 -0.83 -14.16 -3.86
CA LEU A 99 -1.72 -13.78 -2.77
C LEU A 99 -1.77 -12.24 -2.66
N PRO A 100 -2.96 -11.62 -2.79
CA PRO A 100 -3.11 -10.20 -2.53
C PRO A 100 -2.97 -9.92 -1.03
N SER A 101 -1.77 -9.51 -0.63
CA SER A 101 -1.41 -8.96 0.69
C SER A 101 -1.38 -7.43 0.65
N SER A 102 -1.26 -6.80 1.82
CA SER A 102 -1.10 -5.35 1.94
C SER A 102 0.31 -5.01 2.42
N SER A 103 1.02 -4.17 1.67
CA SER A 103 2.34 -3.65 2.06
C SER A 103 2.27 -2.81 3.34
N THR A 104 1.18 -2.04 3.52
CA THR A 104 0.93 -1.28 4.76
C THR A 104 0.82 -2.20 5.98
N HIS A 105 0.11 -3.33 5.88
CA HIS A 105 0.02 -4.30 6.99
C HIS A 105 1.36 -4.96 7.27
N ALA A 106 2.12 -5.28 6.23
CA ALA A 106 3.43 -5.89 6.38
C ALA A 106 4.40 -4.96 7.12
N LEU A 107 4.43 -3.68 6.72
CA LEU A 107 5.24 -2.66 7.38
C LEU A 107 4.80 -2.42 8.83
N VAL A 108 3.49 -2.21 9.06
CA VAL A 108 2.94 -1.97 10.40
C VAL A 108 3.20 -3.15 11.33
N GLY A 109 2.99 -4.38 10.86
CA GLY A 109 3.30 -5.60 11.62
C GLY A 109 4.78 -5.68 11.96
N ALA A 110 5.66 -5.44 10.99
CA ALA A 110 7.10 -5.47 11.21
C ALA A 110 7.57 -4.40 12.21
N LEU A 111 7.07 -3.16 12.09
CA LEU A 111 7.36 -2.08 13.04
C LEU A 111 6.85 -2.41 14.45
N ALA A 112 5.67 -3.03 14.58
CA ALA A 112 5.16 -3.48 15.87
C ALA A 112 6.07 -4.56 16.49
N GLY A 113 6.61 -5.48 15.68
CA GLY A 113 7.57 -6.49 16.11
C GLY A 113 8.90 -5.88 16.58
N VAL A 114 9.43 -4.94 15.80
CA VAL A 114 10.64 -4.15 16.15
C VAL A 114 10.44 -3.41 17.48
N SER A 115 9.27 -2.79 17.65
CA SER A 115 8.91 -2.02 18.86
C SER A 115 8.83 -2.91 20.08
N TRP A 116 8.15 -4.05 19.97
CA TRP A 116 8.09 -5.02 21.06
C TRP A 116 9.47 -5.56 21.42
N TRP A 117 10.30 -5.87 20.43
CA TRP A 117 11.65 -6.36 20.67
C TRP A 117 12.52 -5.32 21.39
N THR A 118 12.48 -4.06 20.95
CA THR A 118 13.25 -2.97 21.60
C THR A 118 12.78 -2.72 23.03
N GLN A 119 11.47 -2.68 23.29
CA GLN A 119 10.92 -2.47 24.65
C GLN A 119 11.27 -3.60 25.63
N THR A 120 11.42 -4.84 25.16
CA THR A 120 11.67 -6.00 26.03
C THR A 120 13.14 -6.32 26.22
N LYS A 121 14.03 -5.80 25.38
CA LYS A 121 15.46 -6.16 25.35
C LYS A 121 16.42 -5.01 25.60
N LEU A 122 15.98 -3.76 25.48
CA LEU A 122 16.79 -2.62 25.92
C LEU A 122 16.73 -2.48 27.45
N GLU A 123 17.78 -1.93 28.05
CA GLU A 123 17.85 -1.64 29.49
C GLU A 123 16.77 -0.61 29.89
N ASP A 124 16.31 -0.68 31.15
CA ASP A 124 15.35 0.26 31.72
C ASP A 124 15.85 1.71 31.56
N GLY A 125 15.20 2.48 30.69
CA GLY A 125 15.52 3.89 30.41
C GLY A 125 16.03 4.20 29.00
N ALA A 126 16.33 3.19 28.17
CA ALA A 126 16.68 3.42 26.77
C ALA A 126 15.43 3.73 25.92
N GLU A 127 15.57 4.60 24.92
CA GLU A 127 14.50 4.90 23.98
C GLU A 127 14.15 3.64 23.16
N ALA A 128 12.91 3.16 23.32
CA ALA A 128 12.39 2.06 22.53
C ALA A 128 11.78 2.56 21.21
N PHE A 129 11.72 1.68 20.21
CA PHE A 129 11.04 2.01 18.96
C PHE A 129 9.56 2.20 19.24
N GLY A 130 9.10 3.43 19.04
CA GLY A 130 7.81 3.89 19.54
C GLY A 130 7.77 4.05 21.07
N SER A 131 7.16 5.13 21.55
CA SER A 131 6.84 5.29 22.98
C SER A 131 5.85 4.21 23.45
N LEU A 132 5.60 4.10 24.76
CA LEU A 132 4.48 3.30 25.31
C LEU A 132 3.11 3.66 24.68
N ALA A 133 3.00 4.84 24.03
CA ALA A 133 1.83 5.26 23.27
C ALA A 133 1.82 4.79 21.79
N PHE A 134 2.96 4.36 21.23
CA PHE A 134 3.09 3.91 19.84
C PHE A 134 2.34 2.61 19.56
N LEU A 135 2.38 1.63 20.47
CA LEU A 135 1.61 0.41 20.32
C LEU A 135 0.09 0.72 20.35
N PRO A 136 -0.47 1.43 21.35
CA PRO A 136 -1.86 1.87 21.29
C PRO A 136 -2.22 2.71 20.04
N HIS A 137 -1.30 3.54 19.54
CA HIS A 137 -1.56 4.39 18.37
C HIS A 137 -1.53 3.60 17.04
N ILE A 138 -0.59 2.67 16.85
CA ILE A 138 -0.61 1.75 15.71
C ILE A 138 -1.85 0.85 15.77
N PHE A 139 -2.15 0.29 16.94
CA PHE A 139 -3.28 -0.61 17.11
C PHE A 139 -4.63 0.12 17.03
N GLY A 140 -4.72 1.37 17.50
CA GLY A 140 -5.94 2.17 17.51
C GLY A 140 -6.16 2.98 16.24
N ALA A 141 -5.15 3.70 15.76
CA ALA A 141 -5.27 4.60 14.62
C ALA A 141 -5.03 3.88 13.27
N THR A 142 -4.23 2.82 13.23
CA THR A 142 -3.91 2.10 11.98
C THR A 142 -4.70 0.81 11.83
N LEU A 143 -4.82 -0.06 12.84
CA LEU A 143 -5.58 -1.31 12.68
C LEU A 143 -7.08 -1.11 12.54
N LEU A 144 -7.62 -0.03 13.13
CA LEU A 144 -9.05 0.23 13.13
C LEU A 144 -9.56 0.53 11.71
N PRO A 145 -8.99 1.47 10.94
CA PRO A 145 -9.31 1.60 9.52
C PRO A 145 -9.06 0.30 8.74
N LEU A 146 -8.00 -0.44 9.05
CA LEU A 146 -7.67 -1.68 8.34
C LEU A 146 -8.73 -2.78 8.52
N PHE A 147 -9.40 -2.82 9.66
CA PHE A 147 -10.49 -3.76 9.95
C PHE A 147 -11.84 -3.28 9.42
N TYR A 148 -12.17 -1.99 9.58
CA TYR A 148 -13.50 -1.45 9.23
C TYR A 148 -13.64 -0.99 7.78
N LEU A 149 -12.58 -0.50 7.14
CA LEU A 149 -12.66 -0.02 5.75
C LEU A 149 -13.01 -1.10 4.73
N PRO A 150 -12.49 -2.35 4.78
CA PRO A 150 -12.85 -3.36 3.79
C PRO A 150 -14.36 -3.71 3.82
N PRO A 151 -15.01 -3.98 4.97
CA PRO A 151 -16.46 -4.15 5.03
C PRO A 151 -17.23 -2.91 4.58
N LEU A 152 -16.78 -1.72 4.98
CA LEU A 152 -17.42 -0.45 4.62
C LEU A 152 -17.41 -0.22 3.11
N ILE A 153 -16.25 -0.35 2.46
CA ILE A 153 -16.14 -0.15 1.02
C ILE A 153 -16.82 -1.26 0.22
N PHE A 154 -16.83 -2.49 0.73
CA PHE A 154 -17.64 -3.57 0.16
C PHE A 154 -19.12 -3.16 0.11
N LEU A 155 -19.66 -2.68 1.24
CA LEU A 155 -21.05 -2.25 1.33
C LEU A 155 -21.33 -1.04 0.46
N LEU A 156 -20.43 -0.05 0.48
CA LEU A 156 -20.56 1.17 -0.32
C LEU A 156 -20.57 0.83 -1.82
N SER A 157 -19.63 0.01 -2.28
CA SER A 157 -19.54 -0.41 -3.68
C SER A 157 -20.77 -1.24 -4.11
N TRP A 158 -21.23 -2.16 -3.24
CA TRP A 158 -22.47 -2.90 -3.46
C TRP A 158 -23.69 -1.98 -3.61
N LEU A 159 -23.80 -0.99 -2.72
CA LEU A 159 -24.89 -0.01 -2.70
C LEU A 159 -24.83 0.89 -3.94
N MET A 160 -23.64 1.35 -4.33
CA MET A 160 -23.44 2.24 -5.48
C MET A 160 -23.83 1.60 -6.81
N VAL A 161 -23.79 0.27 -6.94
CA VAL A 161 -24.29 -0.39 -8.16
C VAL A 161 -25.78 -0.07 -8.39
N VAL A 162 -26.60 0.10 -7.35
CA VAL A 162 -28.06 0.34 -7.48
C VAL A 162 -28.41 1.66 -8.17
N PRO A 163 -27.95 2.84 -7.70
CA PRO A 163 -28.26 4.11 -8.37
C PRO A 163 -27.67 4.17 -9.77
N PHE A 164 -26.42 3.74 -9.96
CA PHE A 164 -25.81 3.73 -11.30
C PHE A 164 -26.54 2.78 -12.25
N TYR A 165 -27.02 1.63 -11.76
CA TYR A 165 -27.81 0.71 -12.57
C TYR A 165 -29.10 1.39 -13.03
N ARG A 166 -29.82 2.07 -12.14
CA ARG A 166 -31.05 2.81 -12.48
C ARG A 166 -30.82 3.90 -13.53
N LEU A 167 -29.66 4.56 -13.50
CA LEU A 167 -29.30 5.58 -14.50
C LEU A 167 -29.07 4.99 -15.90
N VAL A 168 -28.59 3.75 -16.00
CA VAL A 168 -28.26 3.11 -17.28
C VAL A 168 -29.33 2.14 -17.78
N VAL A 169 -30.33 1.80 -16.96
CA VAL A 169 -31.48 0.98 -17.39
C VAL A 169 -32.18 1.65 -18.56
N GLY A 170 -32.53 0.87 -19.58
CA GLY A 170 -33.14 1.35 -20.82
C GLY A 170 -32.17 1.89 -21.88
N HIS A 171 -30.89 2.08 -21.54
CA HIS A 171 -29.87 2.51 -22.50
C HIS A 171 -29.24 1.34 -23.26
N ASN A 172 -28.65 1.62 -24.42
CA ASN A 172 -27.97 0.62 -25.25
C ASN A 172 -26.77 -0.01 -24.49
N PRO A 173 -26.76 -1.33 -24.23
CA PRO A 173 -25.68 -1.99 -23.49
C PRO A 173 -24.29 -1.79 -24.09
N ARG A 174 -24.19 -1.57 -25.41
CA ARG A 174 -22.90 -1.31 -26.07
C ARG A 174 -22.30 0.03 -25.63
N LEU A 175 -23.11 1.08 -25.61
CA LEU A 175 -22.69 2.43 -25.21
C LEU A 175 -22.40 2.50 -23.71
N VAL A 176 -23.23 1.87 -22.88
CA VAL A 176 -22.98 1.78 -21.43
C VAL A 176 -21.63 1.12 -21.14
N ASN A 177 -21.32 0.03 -21.83
CA ASN A 177 -20.02 -0.64 -21.66
C ASN A 177 -18.84 0.15 -22.25
N GLN A 178 -19.07 1.02 -23.23
CA GLN A 178 -18.03 1.90 -23.77
C GLN A 178 -17.67 2.98 -22.76
N HIS A 179 -18.66 3.72 -22.25
CA HIS A 179 -18.43 4.74 -21.23
C HIS A 179 -17.90 4.15 -19.92
N ALA A 180 -18.36 2.95 -19.53
CA ALA A 180 -17.80 2.27 -18.36
C ALA A 180 -16.30 1.96 -18.53
N ARG A 181 -15.83 1.66 -19.76
CA ARG A 181 -14.41 1.47 -20.04
C ARG A 181 -13.61 2.77 -19.96
N GLU A 182 -14.20 3.89 -20.38
CA GLU A 182 -13.60 5.22 -20.21
C GLU A 182 -13.45 5.57 -18.72
N VAL A 183 -14.52 5.37 -17.93
CA VAL A 183 -14.49 5.57 -16.46
C VAL A 183 -13.46 4.66 -15.80
N LEU A 184 -13.33 3.41 -16.25
CA LEU A 184 -12.30 2.49 -15.76
C LEU A 184 -10.88 3.00 -16.03
N ALA A 185 -10.62 3.55 -17.21
CA ALA A 185 -9.30 4.11 -17.52
C ALA A 185 -8.98 5.32 -16.62
N VAL A 186 -9.94 6.22 -16.43
CA VAL A 186 -9.79 7.38 -15.54
C VAL A 186 -9.60 6.96 -14.08
N SER A 187 -10.41 6.01 -13.61
CA SER A 187 -10.34 5.51 -12.23
C SER A 187 -9.02 4.79 -11.96
N ALA A 188 -8.49 4.06 -12.93
CA ALA A 188 -7.19 3.40 -12.81
C ALA A 188 -6.04 4.41 -12.64
N SER A 189 -6.07 5.50 -13.42
CA SER A 189 -5.14 6.63 -13.25
C SER A 189 -5.28 7.25 -11.86
N ALA A 190 -6.51 7.49 -11.40
CA ALA A 190 -6.78 8.08 -10.09
C ALA A 190 -6.29 7.18 -8.93
N ILE A 191 -6.59 5.88 -8.95
CA ILE A 191 -6.12 4.92 -7.94
C ILE A 191 -4.59 4.85 -7.92
N SER A 192 -3.94 4.86 -9.08
CA SER A 192 -2.48 4.88 -9.17
C SER A 192 -1.91 6.19 -8.62
N LEU A 193 -2.49 7.34 -8.98
CA LEU A 193 -2.07 8.63 -8.43
C LEU A 193 -2.14 8.65 -6.91
N LEU A 194 -3.27 8.19 -6.36
CA LEU A 194 -3.53 8.19 -4.93
C LEU A 194 -2.67 7.15 -4.19
N HIS A 195 -2.38 6.03 -4.84
CA HIS A 195 -1.40 5.07 -4.30
C HIS A 195 -0.01 5.69 -4.26
N GLY A 196 0.42 6.37 -5.33
CA GLY A 196 1.66 7.14 -5.35
C GLY A 196 1.72 8.22 -4.27
N LEU A 197 0.63 8.96 -4.04
CA LEU A 197 0.52 9.96 -2.97
C LEU A 197 0.71 9.33 -1.59
N GLN A 198 -0.06 8.28 -1.30
CA GLN A 198 -0.03 7.61 -0.01
C GLN A 198 1.32 6.93 0.26
N THR A 199 1.84 6.19 -0.72
CA THR A 199 3.13 5.50 -0.63
C THR A 199 4.27 6.51 -0.58
N GLY A 200 4.20 7.57 -1.37
CA GLY A 200 5.16 8.67 -1.34
C GLY A 200 5.27 9.29 0.05
N TYR A 201 4.14 9.64 0.67
CA TYR A 201 4.11 10.19 2.03
C TYR A 201 4.76 9.25 3.05
N LEU A 202 4.34 7.97 3.04
CA LEU A 202 4.86 6.94 3.94
C LEU A 202 6.38 6.75 3.82
N TYR A 203 6.90 6.60 2.60
CA TYR A 203 8.32 6.34 2.39
C TYR A 203 9.18 7.59 2.48
N LEU A 204 8.63 8.80 2.24
CA LEU A 204 9.33 10.05 2.51
C LEU A 204 9.56 10.26 4.01
N LEU A 205 8.59 9.87 4.86
CA LEU A 205 8.79 9.84 6.31
C LEU A 205 9.91 8.88 6.71
N LEU A 206 9.90 7.65 6.19
CA LEU A 206 10.96 6.68 6.47
C LEU A 206 12.33 7.15 5.93
N TRP A 207 12.35 7.83 4.80
CA TRP A 207 13.55 8.46 4.26
C TRP A 207 14.09 9.54 5.19
N ALA A 208 13.23 10.39 5.74
CA ALA A 208 13.61 11.41 6.72
C ALA A 208 14.31 10.78 7.93
N LEU A 209 13.66 9.79 8.55
CA LEU A 209 14.21 9.07 9.70
C LEU A 209 15.53 8.35 9.39
N LEU A 210 15.66 7.77 8.19
CA LEU A 210 16.84 7.05 7.75
C LEU A 210 18.01 8.00 7.44
N SER A 211 17.74 9.13 6.79
CA SER A 211 18.75 10.14 6.46
C SER A 211 19.32 10.83 7.70
N GLU A 212 18.48 11.16 8.69
CA GLU A 212 18.90 11.69 10.00
C GLU A 212 19.92 10.79 10.72
N ARG A 213 19.85 9.48 10.49
CA ARG A 213 20.65 8.47 11.19
C ARG A 213 21.88 8.00 10.41
N ILE A 214 21.96 8.33 9.12
CA ILE A 214 23.06 7.94 8.24
C ILE A 214 23.95 9.14 7.88
N MET A 215 23.39 10.35 7.80
CA MET A 215 24.11 11.56 7.39
C MET A 215 24.46 12.44 8.59
N ASP A 216 25.59 13.15 8.50
CA ASP A 216 26.01 14.11 9.53
C ASP A 216 24.97 15.24 9.69
N PRO A 217 24.64 15.66 10.93
CA PRO A 217 23.62 16.68 11.21
C PRO A 217 23.85 18.02 10.48
N ALA A 218 25.11 18.40 10.27
CA ALA A 218 25.50 19.62 9.54
C ALA A 218 25.20 19.53 8.02
N LEU A 219 25.28 18.33 7.45
CA LEU A 219 24.94 18.08 6.04
C LEU A 219 23.42 17.99 5.84
N LEU A 220 22.69 17.49 6.84
CA LEU A 220 21.22 17.48 6.86
C LEU A 220 20.63 18.89 6.91
N GLN A 221 21.17 19.80 7.74
CA GLN A 221 20.69 21.19 7.82
C GLN A 221 20.91 21.98 6.52
N SER A 222 22.03 21.74 5.83
CA SER A 222 22.34 22.40 4.54
C SER A 222 21.59 21.82 3.33
N LEU A 223 21.02 20.62 3.45
CA LEU A 223 20.31 19.91 2.37
C LEU A 223 18.82 19.69 2.64
N THR A 224 18.21 20.31 3.67
CA THR A 224 16.85 20.01 4.15
C THR A 224 15.77 19.85 3.07
N ARG A 225 15.77 20.66 2.01
CA ARG A 225 14.86 20.47 0.85
C ARG A 225 15.44 19.56 -0.24
N GLY A 226 16.74 19.65 -0.51
CA GLY A 226 17.43 18.85 -1.54
C GLY A 226 17.48 17.35 -1.22
N GLY A 227 17.70 16.99 0.04
CA GLY A 227 17.70 15.61 0.52
C GLY A 227 16.32 14.96 0.43
N MET A 228 15.26 15.70 0.74
CA MET A 228 13.88 15.22 0.57
C MET A 228 13.50 15.06 -0.91
N LEU A 229 13.97 15.96 -1.79
CA LEU A 229 13.83 15.81 -3.24
C LEU A 229 14.50 14.54 -3.76
N LEU A 230 15.72 14.25 -3.31
CA LEU A 230 16.43 13.01 -3.67
C LEU A 230 15.65 11.78 -3.20
N GLY A 231 15.14 11.79 -1.97
CA GLY A 231 14.25 10.75 -1.46
C GLY A 231 13.02 10.55 -2.33
N ALA A 232 12.34 11.65 -2.71
CA ALA A 232 11.16 11.61 -3.57
C ALA A 232 11.48 11.01 -4.95
N LEU A 233 12.62 11.36 -5.55
CA LEU A 233 13.07 10.80 -6.82
C LEU A 233 13.38 9.31 -6.72
N ILE A 234 14.09 8.88 -5.68
CA ILE A 234 14.39 7.46 -5.44
C ILE A 234 13.10 6.66 -5.27
N ILE A 235 12.16 7.17 -4.46
CA ILE A 235 10.87 6.52 -4.23
C ILE A 235 10.07 6.45 -5.54
N ALA A 236 9.96 7.57 -6.26
CA ALA A 236 9.20 7.63 -7.51
C ALA A 236 9.75 6.64 -8.56
N LEU A 237 11.06 6.63 -8.77
CA LEU A 237 11.70 5.72 -9.72
C LEU A 237 11.56 4.25 -9.30
N SER A 238 11.76 3.95 -8.02
CA SER A 238 11.65 2.57 -7.51
C SER A 238 10.20 2.07 -7.58
N LEU A 239 9.23 2.90 -7.19
CA LEU A 239 7.81 2.57 -7.21
C LEU A 239 7.31 2.42 -8.65
N GLY A 240 7.69 3.34 -9.54
CA GLY A 240 7.37 3.29 -10.96
C GLY A 240 7.97 2.05 -11.63
N ALA A 241 9.25 1.75 -11.38
CA ALA A 241 9.91 0.56 -11.91
C ALA A 241 9.24 -0.73 -11.41
N GLY A 242 8.89 -0.81 -10.12
CA GLY A 242 8.13 -1.92 -9.57
C GLY A 242 6.76 -2.08 -10.22
N THR A 243 6.06 -0.96 -10.45
CA THR A 243 4.75 -0.95 -11.10
C THR A 243 4.81 -1.48 -12.53
N LEU A 244 5.90 -1.23 -13.27
CA LEU A 244 6.07 -1.73 -14.63
C LEU A 244 6.33 -3.25 -14.69
N THR A 245 6.89 -3.83 -13.63
CA THR A 245 7.26 -5.26 -13.58
C THR A 245 6.23 -6.13 -12.87
N GLY A 246 5.42 -5.55 -11.98
CA GLY A 246 4.40 -6.25 -11.22
C GLY A 246 2.97 -5.90 -11.61
N GLY A 247 2.02 -6.78 -11.28
CA GLY A 247 0.60 -6.57 -11.56
C GLY A 247 -0.09 -7.81 -12.15
N ARG A 248 0.59 -8.56 -13.02
CA ARG A 248 -0.04 -9.70 -13.72
C ARG A 248 -0.34 -10.89 -12.81
N ARG A 249 0.61 -11.27 -11.93
CA ARG A 249 0.47 -12.45 -11.05
C ARG A 249 -0.66 -12.30 -10.03
N ILE A 250 -0.66 -11.18 -9.29
CA ILE A 250 -1.66 -10.89 -8.25
C ILE A 250 -2.98 -10.46 -8.88
N GLY A 251 -2.95 -9.64 -9.93
CA GLY A 251 -4.14 -9.20 -10.66
C GLY A 251 -4.94 -10.37 -11.22
N TYR A 252 -4.27 -11.44 -11.66
CA TYR A 252 -4.96 -12.66 -12.06
C TYR A 252 -5.79 -13.28 -10.92
N THR A 253 -5.31 -13.26 -9.68
CA THR A 253 -6.02 -13.88 -8.56
C THR A 253 -7.32 -13.14 -8.23
N PHE A 254 -7.27 -11.84 -7.92
CA PHE A 254 -8.49 -11.14 -7.51
C PHE A 254 -9.35 -10.72 -8.71
N ALA A 255 -8.74 -10.24 -9.81
CA ALA A 255 -9.54 -9.79 -10.92
C ALA A 255 -10.08 -10.94 -11.76
N TYR A 256 -9.46 -12.13 -11.87
CA TYR A 256 -9.99 -13.26 -12.66
C TYR A 256 -10.66 -14.36 -11.83
N LYS A 257 -10.09 -14.72 -10.68
CA LYS A 257 -10.56 -15.89 -9.92
C LYS A 257 -11.58 -15.57 -8.83
N MET A 258 -11.50 -14.41 -8.18
CA MET A 258 -12.34 -14.08 -7.02
C MET A 258 -13.78 -13.76 -7.42
N VAL A 259 -13.97 -12.79 -8.32
CA VAL A 259 -15.28 -12.32 -8.76
C VAL A 259 -15.27 -11.94 -10.25
N ARG A 260 -16.35 -12.22 -10.98
CA ARG A 260 -16.48 -11.79 -12.38
C ARG A 260 -17.03 -10.37 -12.45
N LEU A 261 -16.30 -9.45 -13.07
CA LEU A 261 -16.75 -8.07 -13.29
C LEU A 261 -17.01 -7.81 -14.78
N ASP A 262 -18.16 -7.23 -15.08
CA ASP A 262 -18.44 -6.56 -16.35
C ASP A 262 -17.86 -5.12 -16.31
N PRO A 263 -17.73 -4.43 -17.46
CA PRO A 263 -17.21 -3.07 -17.49
C PRO A 263 -17.96 -2.12 -16.55
N PHE A 264 -19.29 -2.21 -16.50
CA PHE A 264 -20.13 -1.35 -15.68
C PHE A 264 -19.85 -1.50 -14.17
N ARG A 265 -19.90 -2.71 -13.62
CA ARG A 265 -19.60 -2.94 -12.19
C ARG A 265 -18.12 -2.76 -11.89
N GLY A 266 -17.24 -3.01 -12.86
CA GLY A 266 -15.84 -2.65 -12.76
C GLY A 266 -15.64 -1.14 -12.58
N ALA A 267 -16.36 -0.31 -13.36
CA ALA A 267 -16.32 1.14 -13.26
C ALA A 267 -16.82 1.62 -11.89
N VAL A 268 -17.93 1.07 -11.39
CA VAL A 268 -18.43 1.35 -10.03
C VAL A 268 -17.37 0.96 -8.99
N ALA A 269 -16.81 -0.24 -9.06
CA ALA A 269 -15.82 -0.70 -8.10
C ALA A 269 -14.56 0.19 -8.06
N GLN A 270 -14.00 0.51 -9.22
CA GLN A 270 -12.79 1.34 -9.30
C GLN A 270 -13.10 2.80 -8.93
N GLY A 271 -14.25 3.34 -9.34
CA GLY A 271 -14.70 4.67 -8.92
C GLY A 271 -14.86 4.77 -7.41
N THR A 272 -15.53 3.81 -6.77
CA THR A 272 -15.65 3.75 -5.31
C THR A 272 -14.28 3.60 -4.63
N THR A 273 -13.37 2.81 -5.20
CA THR A 273 -12.00 2.67 -4.69
C THR A 273 -11.25 4.01 -4.72
N ALA A 274 -11.29 4.71 -5.86
CA ALA A 274 -10.66 6.01 -6.02
C ALA A 274 -11.23 7.03 -5.01
N VAL A 275 -12.55 7.14 -4.89
CA VAL A 275 -13.20 8.07 -3.96
C VAL A 275 -12.83 7.77 -2.51
N VAL A 276 -12.92 6.52 -2.08
CA VAL A 276 -12.55 6.15 -0.70
C VAL A 276 -11.06 6.35 -0.45
N GLN A 277 -10.20 6.16 -1.44
CA GLN A 277 -8.77 6.40 -1.30
C GLN A 277 -8.45 7.90 -1.18
N VAL A 278 -9.12 8.78 -1.94
CA VAL A 278 -9.03 10.24 -1.75
C VAL A 278 -9.48 10.62 -0.35
N LEU A 279 -10.68 10.19 0.05
CA LEU A 279 -11.25 10.52 1.37
C LEU A 279 -10.38 9.98 2.50
N GLY A 280 -9.87 8.76 2.37
CA GLY A 280 -8.95 8.17 3.34
C GLY A 280 -7.67 8.98 3.47
N TYR A 281 -7.08 9.41 2.35
CA TYR A 281 -5.86 10.22 2.36
C TYR A 281 -6.06 11.56 3.07
N PHE A 282 -7.10 12.32 2.70
CA PHE A 282 -7.30 13.67 3.22
C PHE A 282 -8.01 13.73 4.59
N LEU A 283 -8.95 12.83 4.88
CA LEU A 283 -9.76 12.87 6.11
C LEU A 283 -9.17 12.04 7.24
N LEU A 284 -8.65 10.84 6.94
CA LEU A 284 -8.16 9.94 7.99
C LEU A 284 -6.71 10.22 8.35
N GLN A 285 -5.89 10.64 7.37
CA GLN A 285 -4.45 10.94 7.54
C GLN A 285 -3.64 9.82 8.22
N VAL A 286 -4.17 8.59 8.24
CA VAL A 286 -3.54 7.41 8.82
C VAL A 286 -3.29 6.36 7.73
N PRO A 287 -2.31 5.47 7.88
CA PRO A 287 -2.05 4.45 6.89
C PRO A 287 -3.24 3.48 6.72
N PHE A 288 -3.70 3.29 5.50
CA PHE A 288 -4.71 2.27 5.16
C PHE A 288 -4.24 1.40 3.98
N SER A 289 -4.99 0.35 3.64
CA SER A 289 -4.59 -0.62 2.60
C SER A 289 -5.34 -0.40 1.28
N SER A 290 -4.64 0.08 0.25
CA SER A 290 -5.20 0.20 -1.11
C SER A 290 -5.63 -1.16 -1.68
N SER A 291 -4.88 -2.23 -1.38
CA SER A 291 -5.20 -3.59 -1.82
C SER A 291 -6.49 -4.10 -1.18
N HIS A 292 -6.76 -3.79 0.10
CA HIS A 292 -8.03 -4.11 0.73
C HIS A 292 -9.18 -3.31 0.12
N LEU A 293 -8.99 -2.02 -0.12
CA LEU A 293 -10.02 -1.17 -0.73
C LEU A 293 -10.41 -1.68 -2.12
N ALA A 294 -9.42 -1.92 -3.00
CA ALA A 294 -9.66 -2.36 -4.36
C ALA A 294 -10.33 -3.73 -4.43
N THR A 295 -9.86 -4.69 -3.64
CA THR A 295 -10.41 -6.06 -3.61
C THR A 295 -11.80 -6.11 -2.98
N ALA A 296 -12.02 -5.45 -1.85
CA ALA A 296 -13.33 -5.41 -1.19
C ALA A 296 -14.37 -4.65 -2.02
N SER A 297 -13.97 -3.54 -2.66
CA SER A 297 -14.84 -2.81 -3.61
C SER A 297 -15.20 -3.66 -4.83
N ALA A 298 -14.22 -4.36 -5.43
CA ALA A 298 -14.46 -5.27 -6.53
C ALA A 298 -15.42 -6.40 -6.14
N LEU A 299 -15.26 -6.95 -4.93
CA LEU A 299 -16.16 -7.95 -4.38
C LEU A 299 -17.58 -7.39 -4.19
N GLY A 300 -17.72 -6.20 -3.60
CA GLY A 300 -19.00 -5.54 -3.34
C GLY A 300 -19.82 -5.31 -4.61
N ALA A 301 -19.23 -4.65 -5.62
CA ALA A 301 -19.88 -4.43 -6.90
C ALA A 301 -20.18 -5.76 -7.63
N GLY A 302 -19.28 -6.74 -7.50
CA GLY A 302 -19.36 -8.03 -8.16
C GLY A 302 -20.31 -9.05 -7.50
N VAL A 303 -20.73 -8.84 -6.26
CA VAL A 303 -21.78 -9.66 -5.60
C VAL A 303 -23.17 -9.31 -6.11
N ASN A 304 -23.36 -8.11 -6.67
CA ASN A 304 -24.65 -7.64 -7.18
C ASN A 304 -25.03 -8.25 -8.56
N GLN A 305 -24.61 -9.48 -8.85
CA GLN A 305 -24.92 -10.22 -10.09
C GLN A 305 -25.66 -11.54 -9.77
N ARG A 306 -26.51 -12.00 -10.69
CA ARG A 306 -27.17 -13.31 -10.57
C ARG A 306 -26.21 -14.44 -10.98
N PHE A 307 -26.23 -15.54 -10.21
CA PHE A 307 -25.50 -16.82 -10.37
C PHE A 307 -23.97 -16.82 -10.16
N ASN A 308 -23.49 -17.69 -9.25
CA ASN A 308 -22.14 -18.29 -9.09
C ASN A 308 -20.89 -17.46 -9.47
N ALA A 309 -20.98 -16.13 -9.39
CA ALA A 309 -19.92 -15.20 -9.78
C ALA A 309 -18.78 -15.13 -8.75
N LEU A 310 -19.05 -15.58 -7.52
CA LEU A 310 -18.14 -15.54 -6.38
C LEU A 310 -17.48 -16.90 -6.14
N LYS A 311 -16.17 -16.91 -5.96
CA LYS A 311 -15.44 -18.08 -5.46
C LYS A 311 -15.12 -17.90 -3.97
N SER A 312 -16.04 -18.34 -3.10
CA SER A 312 -15.95 -18.18 -1.64
C SER A 312 -14.64 -18.71 -1.05
N ARG A 313 -14.13 -19.85 -1.55
CA ARG A 313 -12.82 -20.39 -1.13
C ARG A 313 -11.67 -19.41 -1.36
N ILE A 314 -11.70 -18.67 -2.48
CA ILE A 314 -10.66 -17.69 -2.81
C ILE A 314 -10.82 -16.44 -1.95
N VAL A 315 -12.06 -15.99 -1.74
CA VAL A 315 -12.35 -14.87 -0.83
C VAL A 315 -11.83 -15.19 0.57
N LEU A 316 -12.13 -16.38 1.11
CA LEU A 316 -11.63 -16.81 2.41
C LEU A 316 -10.09 -16.87 2.44
N GLN A 317 -9.46 -17.40 1.39
CA GLN A 317 -8.01 -17.42 1.28
C GLN A 317 -7.40 -16.00 1.34
N ILE A 318 -8.01 -15.03 0.68
CA ILE A 318 -7.58 -13.63 0.69
C ILE A 318 -7.74 -13.04 2.10
N LEU A 319 -8.91 -13.21 2.73
CA LEU A 319 -9.17 -12.73 4.09
C LEU A 319 -8.20 -13.34 5.12
N LEU A 320 -7.87 -14.62 4.98
CA LEU A 320 -6.88 -15.29 5.83
C LEU A 320 -5.48 -14.70 5.65
N VAL A 321 -5.07 -14.37 4.41
CA VAL A 321 -3.79 -13.70 4.16
C VAL A 321 -3.76 -12.34 4.84
N TRP A 322 -4.84 -11.56 4.77
CA TRP A 322 -4.93 -10.25 5.43
C TRP A 322 -4.77 -10.37 6.94
N LEU A 323 -5.45 -11.34 7.55
CA LEU A 323 -5.37 -11.59 8.99
C LEU A 323 -3.97 -12.05 9.42
N VAL A 324 -3.34 -12.95 8.65
CA VAL A 324 -2.04 -13.55 8.96
C VAL A 324 -0.87 -12.59 8.73
N THR A 325 -1.03 -11.60 7.84
CA THR A 325 0.06 -10.68 7.47
C THR A 325 0.64 -9.94 8.67
N ILE A 326 -0.19 -9.36 9.55
CA ILE A 326 0.30 -8.61 10.71
C ILE A 326 1.07 -9.53 11.67
N PRO A 327 0.52 -10.67 12.18
CA PRO A 327 1.26 -11.57 13.06
C PRO A 327 2.53 -12.14 12.43
N ALA A 328 2.48 -12.51 11.15
CA ALA A 328 3.65 -13.06 10.46
C ALA A 328 4.76 -12.00 10.35
N CYS A 329 4.43 -10.78 9.92
CA CYS A 329 5.39 -9.69 9.83
C CYS A 329 5.88 -9.21 11.19
N PHE A 330 5.05 -9.28 12.24
CA PHE A 330 5.48 -9.03 13.62
C PHE A 330 6.60 -9.98 14.03
N VAL A 331 6.38 -11.30 13.87
CA VAL A 331 7.40 -12.31 14.22
C VAL A 331 8.65 -12.12 13.37
N LEU A 332 8.51 -11.88 12.08
CA LEU A 332 9.64 -11.60 11.19
C LEU A 332 10.39 -10.32 11.58
N GLY A 333 9.69 -9.29 12.05
CA GLY A 333 10.28 -8.04 12.56
C GLY A 333 11.15 -8.28 13.79
N VAL A 334 10.65 -9.07 14.75
CA VAL A 334 11.41 -9.51 15.93
C VAL A 334 12.66 -10.29 15.51
N LEU A 335 12.51 -11.26 14.61
CA LEU A 335 13.64 -12.08 14.14
C LEU A 335 14.69 -11.24 13.39
N ALA A 336 14.24 -10.29 12.57
CA ALA A 336 15.13 -9.38 11.86
C ALA A 336 15.91 -8.46 12.82
N MET A 337 15.28 -8.00 13.91
CA MET A 337 15.98 -7.23 14.96
C MET A 337 17.06 -8.06 15.64
N VAL A 338 16.75 -9.29 16.06
CA VAL A 338 17.72 -10.20 16.68
C VAL A 338 18.91 -10.42 15.74
N ALA A 339 18.65 -10.68 14.46
CA ALA A 339 19.70 -10.89 13.47
C ALA A 339 20.58 -9.64 13.28
N LEU A 340 19.99 -8.45 13.13
CA LEU A 340 20.73 -7.21 12.92
C LEU A 340 21.55 -6.81 14.14
N GLN A 341 21.06 -7.07 15.34
CA GLN A 341 21.84 -6.83 16.55
C GLN A 341 23.02 -7.77 16.70
N SER A 342 22.90 -9.04 16.27
CA SER A 342 24.01 -10.00 16.35
C SER A 342 25.19 -9.70 15.42
N ILE A 343 25.02 -8.77 14.47
CA ILE A 343 26.05 -8.35 13.51
C ILE A 343 26.96 -7.26 14.12
N HIS A 344 26.58 -6.69 15.26
CA HIS A 344 27.30 -5.65 16.00
C HIS A 344 27.75 -6.15 17.37
#